data_AF-A0A2K3MA27-F1
#
_entry.id   AF-A0A2K3MA27-F1
#
_cell.length_a   1.000
_cell.length_b   1.000
_cell.length_c   1.000
_cell.angle_alpha   90.00
_cell.angle_beta   90.00
_cell.angle_gamma   90.00
#
_symmetry.space_group_name_H-M   'P 1'
#
loop_
_entity.id
_entity.type
_entity.pdbx_description
1 polymer ?
#
loop_
_entity_poly.entity_id
_entity_poly.type
_entity_poly.pdbx_seq_one_letter_code
_entity_poly.pdbx_strand_id
1 'polypeptide(L)'
;LYVLASESVQIPWFDSVFADIGDEQSLSQSLSTFSGHLKQISVGAGTNPLEGAALGMSLLESFAQDGCLLTIATTHHGELKTLKYSNEAFENACMEFDEVNLKPTYKVLWGIP
;
A
#
# COMPACT_ATOMS: atom_id res chain seq x y z
N LEU A 1 2.23 -29.28 -1.45
CA LEU A 1 2.62 -27.86 -1.64
C LEU A 1 3.10 -27.36 -0.28
N TYR A 2 4.28 -26.74 -0.20
CA TYR A 2 4.82 -26.17 1.04
C TYR A 2 4.87 -24.65 0.90
N VAL A 3 4.66 -23.94 2.01
CA VAL A 3 4.88 -22.49 2.09
C VAL A 3 6.30 -22.26 2.57
N LEU A 4 7.03 -21.36 1.90
CA LEU A 4 8.38 -20.97 2.32
C LEU A 4 8.27 -20.03 3.50
N ALA A 5 8.62 -20.52 4.68
CA ALA A 5 8.71 -19.74 5.91
C ALA A 5 9.77 -20.37 6.83
N SER A 6 10.42 -19.55 7.66
CA SER A 6 11.36 -20.04 8.67
C SER A 6 10.65 -20.73 9.84
N GLU A 7 9.38 -20.41 10.04
CA GLU A 7 8.55 -20.89 11.13
C GLU A 7 7.20 -21.40 10.61
N SER A 8 6.42 -22.05 11.47
CA SER A 8 5.08 -22.52 11.11
C SER A 8 4.15 -21.34 10.85
N VAL A 9 3.44 -21.37 9.71
CA VAL A 9 2.52 -20.30 9.30
C VAL A 9 1.07 -20.76 9.31
N GLN A 10 0.18 -19.83 9.66
CA GLN A 10 -1.26 -19.96 9.48
C GLN A 10 -1.69 -18.96 8.42
N ILE A 11 -2.37 -19.45 7.38
CA ILE A 11 -2.86 -18.62 6.27
C ILE A 11 -4.37 -18.82 6.22
N PRO A 12 -5.16 -17.74 6.25
CA PRO A 12 -6.61 -17.87 6.09
C PRO A 12 -6.95 -18.28 4.64
N TRP A 13 -8.15 -18.83 4.48
CA TRP A 13 -8.65 -19.14 3.15
C TRP A 13 -9.17 -17.86 2.48
N PHE A 14 -8.83 -17.67 1.21
CA PHE A 14 -9.31 -16.56 0.38
C PHE A 14 -10.08 -17.14 -0.81
N ASP A 15 -11.28 -16.64 -1.05
CA ASP A 15 -12.09 -17.03 -2.23
C ASP A 15 -11.50 -16.48 -3.53
N SER A 16 -10.78 -15.36 -3.45
CA SER A 16 -10.12 -14.71 -4.57
C SER A 16 -8.92 -13.90 -4.10
N VAL A 17 -7.88 -13.83 -4.93
CA VAL A 17 -6.70 -13.00 -4.72
C VAL A 17 -6.57 -12.04 -5.89
N PHE A 18 -6.64 -10.74 -5.59
CA PHE A 18 -6.47 -9.67 -6.56
C PHE A 18 -5.09 -9.04 -6.36
N ALA A 19 -4.42 -8.72 -7.46
CA ALA A 19 -3.12 -8.05 -7.42
C ALA A 19 -3.10 -6.98 -8.51
N ASP A 20 -2.81 -5.76 -8.10
CA ASP A 20 -2.47 -4.67 -9.01
C ASP A 20 -1.00 -4.29 -8.80
N ILE A 21 -0.16 -4.67 -9.74
CA ILE A 21 1.31 -4.54 -9.67
C ILE A 21 1.80 -4.11 -11.06
N GLY A 22 2.45 -2.96 -11.16
CA GLY A 22 2.93 -2.40 -12.42
C GLY A 22 3.71 -1.10 -12.22
N ASP A 23 4.31 -0.58 -13.28
CA ASP A 23 5.11 0.64 -13.22
C ASP A 23 4.55 1.71 -14.17
N GLU A 24 3.87 2.69 -13.58
CA GLU A 24 3.95 4.08 -14.03
C GLU A 24 4.65 4.94 -12.95
N GLN A 25 5.64 4.37 -12.27
CA GLN A 25 6.43 5.13 -11.31
C GLN A 25 7.34 6.12 -12.04
N SER A 26 7.14 7.39 -11.76
CA SER A 26 8.08 8.45 -12.11
C SER A 26 8.68 9.02 -10.85
N LEU A 27 9.97 8.74 -10.61
CA LEU A 27 10.75 9.32 -9.51
C LEU A 27 10.73 10.85 -9.52
N SER A 28 10.49 11.47 -10.68
CA SER A 28 10.35 12.92 -10.80
C SER A 28 8.99 13.47 -10.38
N GLN A 29 7.96 12.61 -10.23
CA GLN A 29 6.60 13.01 -9.86
C GLN A 29 6.14 12.47 -8.49
N SER A 30 6.99 11.75 -7.76
CA SER A 30 6.66 11.13 -6.46
C SER A 30 5.41 10.24 -6.49
N LEU A 31 5.10 9.64 -7.65
CA LEU A 31 3.92 8.81 -7.85
C LEU A 31 4.22 7.35 -7.51
N SER A 32 3.39 6.74 -6.64
CA SER A 32 3.39 5.29 -6.48
C SER A 32 2.63 4.62 -7.64
N THR A 33 2.92 3.34 -7.86
CA THR A 33 2.16 2.44 -8.76
C THR A 33 0.65 2.54 -8.53
N PHE A 34 0.24 2.52 -7.25
CA PHE A 34 -1.15 2.65 -6.84
C PHE A 34 -1.78 3.95 -7.38
N SER A 35 -1.09 5.09 -7.25
CA SER A 35 -1.59 6.36 -7.77
C SER A 35 -1.58 6.46 -9.30
N GLY A 36 -0.64 5.78 -9.97
CA GLY A 36 -0.61 5.67 -11.43
C GLY A 36 -1.84 4.93 -11.99
N HIS A 37 -2.21 3.80 -11.38
CA HIS A 37 -3.39 3.06 -11.81
C HIS A 37 -4.70 3.69 -11.33
N LEU A 38 -4.72 4.33 -10.15
CA LEU A 38 -5.86 5.17 -9.76
C LEU A 38 -6.07 6.33 -10.74
N LYS A 39 -5.00 6.93 -11.29
CA LYS A 39 -5.09 7.92 -12.38
C LYS A 39 -5.75 7.34 -13.63
N GLN A 40 -5.56 6.06 -13.91
CA GLN A 40 -6.20 5.38 -15.05
C GLN A 40 -7.69 5.13 -14.82
N ILE A 41 -8.10 4.93 -13.55
CA ILE A 41 -9.50 4.84 -13.13
C ILE A 41 -10.15 6.23 -13.05
N SER A 42 -9.40 7.27 -12.66
CA SER A 42 -9.85 8.66 -12.64
C SER A 42 -9.65 9.32 -14.00
N VAL A 43 -10.66 9.24 -14.86
CA VAL A 43 -10.77 9.94 -16.15
C VAL A 43 -10.05 11.31 -16.15
N GLY A 44 -8.89 11.40 -16.81
CA GLY A 44 -8.23 12.67 -17.16
C GLY A 44 -6.91 12.94 -16.43
N ALA A 45 -5.85 13.13 -17.20
CA ALA A 45 -4.44 13.26 -16.81
C ALA A 45 -4.06 14.56 -16.06
N GLY A 46 -4.88 15.06 -15.14
CA GLY A 46 -4.72 16.41 -14.55
C GLY A 46 -5.13 16.61 -13.10
N THR A 47 -5.39 15.56 -12.32
CA THR A 47 -5.85 15.70 -10.93
C THR A 47 -4.72 16.03 -9.94
N ASN A 48 -5.08 16.80 -8.90
CA ASN A 48 -4.20 17.22 -7.83
C ASN A 48 -3.72 15.99 -7.02
N PRO A 49 -2.45 15.87 -6.62
CA PRO A 49 -1.97 14.79 -5.74
C PRO A 49 -2.86 14.55 -4.51
N LEU A 50 -3.46 15.59 -3.95
CA LEU A 50 -4.40 15.50 -2.83
C LEU A 50 -5.71 14.79 -3.20
N GLU A 51 -6.22 15.00 -4.41
CA GLU A 51 -7.43 14.31 -4.91
C GLU A 51 -7.15 12.83 -5.14
N GLY A 52 -5.98 12.50 -5.70
CA GLY A 52 -5.53 11.11 -5.86
C GLY A 52 -5.38 10.41 -4.51
N ALA A 53 -4.83 11.10 -3.51
CA ALA A 53 -4.72 10.58 -2.15
C ALA A 53 -6.10 10.35 -1.51
N ALA A 54 -7.03 11.30 -1.63
CA ALA A 54 -8.40 11.17 -1.10
C ALA A 54 -9.15 9.99 -1.74
N LEU A 55 -9.02 9.82 -3.06
CA LEU A 55 -9.61 8.69 -3.76
C LEU A 55 -9.00 7.36 -3.28
N GLY A 56 -7.68 7.30 -3.15
CA GLY A 56 -6.98 6.14 -2.59
C GLY A 56 -7.41 5.79 -1.16
N MET A 57 -7.57 6.80 -0.31
CA MET A 57 -8.09 6.62 1.05
C MET A 57 -9.50 6.04 1.04
N SER A 58 -10.42 6.60 0.24
CA SER A 58 -11.80 6.12 0.16
C SER A 58 -11.90 4.67 -0.33
N LEU A 59 -11.03 4.26 -1.25
CA LEU A 59 -10.99 2.89 -1.77
C LEU A 59 -10.51 1.91 -0.69
N LEU A 60 -9.44 2.26 0.02
CA LEU A 60 -8.91 1.47 1.12
C LEU A 60 -9.92 1.33 2.26
N GLU A 61 -10.64 2.41 2.58
CA GLU A 61 -11.74 2.39 3.56
C GLU A 61 -12.88 1.48 3.12
N SER A 62 -13.29 1.52 1.85
CA SER A 62 -14.28 0.59 1.30
C SER A 62 -13.80 -0.86 1.42
N PHE A 63 -12.54 -1.18 1.11
CA PHE A 63 -12.03 -2.53 1.29
C PHE A 63 -12.05 -2.99 2.75
N ALA A 64 -11.72 -2.10 3.69
CA ALA A 64 -11.79 -2.39 5.12
C ALA A 64 -13.22 -2.62 5.62
N GLN A 65 -14.22 -1.97 5.02
CA GLN A 65 -15.64 -2.11 5.38
C GLN A 65 -16.34 -3.30 4.69
N ASP A 66 -16.02 -3.53 3.42
CA ASP A 66 -16.75 -4.46 2.53
C ASP A 66 -16.25 -5.92 2.62
N GLY A 67 -15.42 -6.22 3.63
CA GLY A 67 -15.08 -7.60 4.00
C GLY A 67 -13.83 -8.18 3.33
N CYS A 68 -12.93 -7.35 2.79
CA CYS A 68 -11.61 -7.84 2.40
C CYS A 68 -10.84 -8.26 3.66
N LEU A 69 -10.51 -9.54 3.76
CA LEU A 69 -9.82 -10.08 4.95
C LEU A 69 -8.42 -9.50 5.13
N LEU A 70 -7.72 -9.23 4.02
CA LEU A 70 -6.39 -8.64 4.03
C LEU A 70 -6.19 -7.78 2.78
N THR A 71 -5.82 -6.52 3.00
CA THR A 71 -5.42 -5.58 1.95
C THR A 71 -4.01 -5.10 2.26
N ILE A 72 -3.11 -5.17 1.28
CA ILE A 72 -1.76 -4.62 1.38
C ILE A 72 -1.60 -3.58 0.28
N ALA A 73 -1.29 -2.35 0.66
CA ALA A 73 -1.05 -1.26 -0.26
C ALA A 73 0.34 -0.65 -0.02
N THR A 74 1.05 -0.33 -1.09
CA THR A 74 2.31 0.41 -1.03
C THR A 74 2.11 1.81 -1.58
N THR A 75 2.65 2.82 -0.89
CA THR A 75 2.41 4.22 -1.26
C THR A 75 3.57 5.13 -0.88
N HIS A 76 3.75 6.19 -1.67
CA HIS A 76 4.61 7.33 -1.35
C HIS A 76 3.83 8.52 -0.78
N HIS A 77 2.49 8.47 -0.80
CA HIS A 77 1.62 9.52 -0.28
C HIS A 77 1.57 9.49 1.24
N GLY A 78 1.93 10.61 1.86
CA GLY A 78 1.94 10.74 3.33
C GLY A 78 0.54 10.71 3.94
N GLU A 79 -0.44 11.20 3.20
CA GLU A 79 -1.85 11.31 3.59
C GLU A 79 -2.46 9.95 3.90
N LEU A 80 -2.14 8.92 3.10
CA LEU A 80 -2.65 7.56 3.31
C LEU A 80 -2.16 6.96 4.63
N LYS A 81 -0.98 7.36 5.12
CA LYS A 81 -0.43 6.89 6.39
C LYS A 81 -1.26 7.35 7.59
N THR A 82 -2.10 8.38 7.39
CA THR A 82 -2.97 8.91 8.45
C THR A 82 -4.19 8.04 8.72
N LEU A 83 -4.54 7.11 7.81
CA LEU A 83 -5.67 6.19 7.97
C LEU A 83 -5.59 5.37 9.26
N LYS A 84 -4.37 4.95 9.65
CA LYS A 84 -4.11 4.27 10.93
C LYS A 84 -4.65 5.04 12.14
N TYR A 85 -4.60 6.37 12.12
CA TYR A 85 -5.02 7.19 13.26
C TYR A 85 -6.53 7.46 13.27
N SER A 86 -7.21 7.32 12.14
CA SER A 86 -8.65 7.53 12.02
C SER A 86 -9.47 6.24 12.06
N ASN A 87 -8.85 5.09 11.77
CA ASN A 87 -9.54 3.82 11.68
C ASN A 87 -8.63 2.65 12.12
N GLU A 88 -9.06 1.91 13.15
CA GLU A 88 -8.32 0.81 13.77
C GLU A 88 -8.11 -0.41 12.84
N ALA A 89 -8.80 -0.47 11.70
CA ALA A 89 -8.59 -1.51 10.69
C ALA A 89 -7.27 -1.33 9.92
N PHE A 90 -6.61 -0.17 10.06
CA PHE A 90 -5.37 0.15 9.34
C PHE A 90 -4.15 0.09 10.25
N GLU A 91 -3.07 -0.47 9.71
CA GLU A 91 -1.76 -0.52 10.35
C GLU A 91 -0.68 -0.11 9.35
N ASN A 92 0.34 0.61 9.84
CA ASN A 92 1.45 1.07 9.00
C ASN A 92 2.62 0.09 9.09
N ALA A 93 3.31 -0.07 7.96
CA ALA A 93 4.59 -0.76 7.90
C ALA A 93 5.49 -0.09 6.86
N CYS A 94 6.80 -0.14 7.08
CA CYS A 94 7.79 0.37 6.13
C CYS A 94 8.98 -0.58 5.99
N MET A 95 9.77 -0.39 4.92
CA MET A 95 11.02 -1.13 4.73
C MET A 95 12.16 -0.34 5.36
N GLU A 96 12.97 -1.01 6.17
CA GLU A 96 14.18 -0.43 6.76
C GLU A 96 15.23 -0.12 5.67
N PHE A 97 15.83 1.07 5.79
CA PHE A 97 16.88 1.56 4.93
C PHE A 97 18.11 1.94 5.77
N ASP A 98 19.27 1.41 5.40
CA ASP A 98 20.54 1.74 6.02
C ASP A 98 21.07 3.04 5.41
N GLU A 99 20.88 4.15 6.12
CA GLU A 99 21.30 5.49 5.68
C GLU A 99 22.84 5.65 5.62
N VAL A 100 23.59 4.87 6.40
CA VAL A 100 25.06 4.97 6.45
C VAL A 100 25.67 4.32 5.22
N ASN A 101 25.20 3.13 4.86
CA ASN A 101 25.70 2.39 3.68
C ASN A 101 24.84 2.61 2.43
N LEU A 102 23.77 3.41 2.52
CA LEU A 102 22.84 3.75 1.44
C LEU A 102 22.26 2.51 0.74
N LYS A 103 21.77 1.54 1.52
CA LYS A 103 21.24 0.28 0.99
C LYS A 103 19.95 -0.17 1.70
N PRO A 104 19.02 -0.82 0.98
CA PRO A 104 17.89 -1.49 1.63
C PRO A 104 18.38 -2.64 2.51
N THR A 105 17.81 -2.80 3.70
CA THR A 105 18.08 -3.98 4.55
C THR A 105 17.08 -5.11 4.31
N TYR A 106 16.01 -4.83 3.55
CA TYR A 106 14.89 -5.72 3.26
C TYR A 106 14.15 -6.23 4.51
N LYS A 107 14.22 -5.48 5.62
CA LYS A 107 13.45 -5.77 6.82
C LYS A 107 12.19 -4.90 6.86
N VAL A 108 11.06 -5.52 7.18
CA VAL A 108 9.81 -4.79 7.45
C VAL A 108 9.82 -4.31 8.89
N LEU A 109 9.52 -3.03 9.09
CA LEU A 109 9.28 -2.42 10.40
C LEU A 109 7.77 -2.18 10.53
N TRP A 110 7.17 -2.79 11.54
CA TRP A 110 5.73 -2.70 11.82
C TRP A 110 5.41 -1.55 12.76
N GLY A 111 4.24 -0.95 12.58
CA GLY A 111 3.72 0.09 13.45
C GLY A 111 4.25 1.49 13.15
N ILE A 112 5.16 1.62 12.18
CA ILE A 112 5.77 2.88 11.80
C ILE A 112 5.70 3.09 10.27
N PRO A 113 5.70 4.37 9.81
CA PRO A 113 5.59 5.59 10.62
C PRO A 113 4.24 5.73 11.32
#